data_AF-A0A0F8Y4V7-F1
#
_entry.id   AF-A0A0F8Y4V7-F1
#
_cell.length_a   1.000
_cell.length_b   1.000
_cell.length_c   1.000
_cell.angle_alpha   90.00
_cell.angle_beta   90.00
_cell.angle_gamma   90.00
#
_symmetry.space_group_name_H-M   'P 1'
#
loop_
_entity.id
_entity.type
_entity.pdbx_description
1 polymer ?
#
loop_
_entity_poly.entity_id
_entity_poly.type
_entity_poly.pdbx_seq_one_letter_code
_entity_poly.pdbx_strand_id
1 'polypeptide(L)'
;MNESFNRFRGDVKTDTIKYLADPQLRNIVNVSIALERPLLVKGEPGTGKTMLAHAIAENLGKKLIVWNIKSTTEGIDGCYMYDTVQRLNDSRFGSEDRDVNKIKDYISYGPLGEAFNSEEQVVLLIDEIDKADITLNNN
;
A
#
# COMPACT_ATOMS: atom_id res chain seq x y z
N MET A 1 -8.94 23.91 -18.55
CA MET A 1 -8.21 22.64 -18.29
C MET A 1 -9.21 21.66 -17.69
N ASN A 2 -9.23 20.42 -18.16
CA ASN A 2 -10.24 19.44 -17.75
C ASN A 2 -10.00 19.00 -16.30
N GLU A 3 -10.90 19.35 -15.38
CA GLU A 3 -10.77 19.02 -13.95
C GLU A 3 -10.72 17.51 -13.70
N SER A 4 -11.28 16.71 -14.62
CA SER A 4 -11.23 15.24 -14.56
C SER A 4 -9.81 14.66 -14.65
N PHE A 5 -8.85 15.36 -15.28
CA PHE A 5 -7.48 14.86 -15.48
C PHE A 5 -6.51 15.30 -14.38
N ASN A 6 -6.64 16.54 -13.88
CA ASN A 6 -5.72 17.12 -12.90
C ASN A 6 -6.19 16.85 -11.46
N ARG A 7 -6.22 15.58 -11.06
CA ARG A 7 -6.66 15.15 -9.73
C ARG A 7 -5.66 15.50 -8.62
N PHE A 8 -4.36 15.37 -8.86
CA PHE A 8 -3.29 15.74 -7.92
C PHE A 8 -2.78 17.16 -8.19
N ARG A 9 -2.97 18.08 -7.23
CA ARG A 9 -2.61 19.50 -7.38
C ARG A 9 -1.13 19.80 -7.17
N GLY A 10 -0.41 18.94 -6.44
CA GLY A 10 1.03 19.06 -6.21
C GLY A 10 1.42 19.96 -5.03
N ASP A 11 0.49 20.71 -4.44
CA ASP A 11 0.71 21.53 -3.25
C ASP A 11 -0.12 21.04 -2.08
N VAL A 12 0.53 20.40 -1.10
CA VAL A 12 -0.12 19.91 0.12
C VAL A 12 0.48 20.63 1.31
N LYS A 13 -0.38 21.36 2.04
CA LYS A 13 -0.02 22.13 3.22
C LYS A 13 -1.08 21.91 4.29
N THR A 14 -0.90 20.85 5.06
CA THR A 14 -1.68 20.56 6.26
C THR A 14 -0.77 20.69 7.49
N ASP A 15 -1.35 20.52 8.68
CA ASP A 15 -0.57 20.54 9.92
C ASP A 15 0.43 19.37 9.99
N THR A 16 0.10 18.24 9.34
CA THR A 16 0.89 17.01 9.36
C THR A 16 1.74 16.80 8.11
N ILE A 17 1.32 17.32 6.95
CA ILE A 17 1.97 17.08 5.66
C ILE A 17 2.28 18.41 4.96
N LYS A 18 3.56 18.61 4.63
CA LYS A 18 4.03 19.72 3.80
C LYS A 18 4.81 19.17 2.62
N TYR A 19 4.25 19.30 1.43
CA TYR A 19 4.85 18.80 0.20
C TYR A 19 4.58 19.75 -0.96
N LEU A 20 5.62 20.00 -1.76
CA LEU A 20 5.52 20.82 -2.97
C LEU A 20 6.17 20.05 -4.13
N ALA A 21 5.33 19.53 -5.01
CA ALA A 21 5.76 18.89 -6.25
C ALA A 21 6.12 19.96 -7.29
N ASP A 22 7.21 19.74 -8.02
CA ASP A 22 7.46 20.50 -9.24
C ASP A 22 6.40 20.15 -10.32
N PRO A 23 6.22 21.02 -11.34
CA PRO A 23 5.20 20.79 -12.36
C PRO A 23 5.36 19.48 -13.15
N GLN A 24 6.60 19.00 -13.36
CA GLN A 24 6.84 17.76 -14.10
C GLN A 24 6.40 16.55 -13.28
N LEU A 25 6.81 16.48 -12.01
CA LEU A 25 6.40 15.41 -11.09
C LEU A 25 4.88 15.36 -10.93
N ARG A 26 4.24 16.53 -10.76
CA ARG A 26 2.78 16.64 -10.70
C ARG A 26 2.10 16.05 -11.94
N ASN A 27 2.63 16.33 -13.14
CA ASN A 27 2.06 15.80 -14.37
C ASN A 27 2.23 14.28 -14.47
N ILE A 28 3.39 13.74 -14.07
CA ILE A 28 3.64 12.29 -14.04
C ILE A 28 2.61 11.59 -13.15
N VAL A 29 2.35 12.13 -11.95
CA VAL A 29 1.35 11.58 -11.03
C VAL A 29 -0.07 11.63 -11.62
N ASN A 30 -0.46 12.74 -12.26
CA ASN A 30 -1.78 12.83 -12.88
C ASN A 30 -1.94 11.86 -14.06
N VAL A 31 -0.88 11.67 -14.86
CA VAL A 31 -0.86 10.66 -15.94
C VAL A 31 -1.00 9.25 -15.34
N SER A 32 -0.28 8.91 -14.28
CA SER A 32 -0.39 7.58 -13.67
C SER A 32 -1.78 7.32 -13.09
N ILE A 33 -2.40 8.33 -12.46
CA ILE A 33 -3.79 8.26 -11.96
C ILE A 33 -4.77 8.06 -13.12
N ALA A 34 -4.63 8.84 -14.20
CA ALA A 34 -5.55 8.77 -15.35
C ALA A 34 -5.44 7.45 -16.12
N LEU A 35 -4.26 6.83 -16.14
CA LEU A 35 -4.03 5.52 -16.77
C LEU A 35 -4.31 4.34 -15.84
N GLU A 36 -4.60 4.61 -14.55
CA GLU A 36 -4.72 3.59 -13.51
C GLU A 36 -3.50 2.65 -13.47
N ARG A 37 -2.31 3.22 -13.67
CA ARG A 37 -1.04 2.48 -13.67
C ARG A 37 -0.23 2.78 -12.40
N PRO A 38 0.44 1.77 -11.82
CA PRO A 38 1.38 2.00 -10.72
C PRO A 38 2.49 2.99 -11.11
N LEU A 39 2.87 3.86 -10.18
CA LEU A 39 3.96 4.82 -10.35
C LEU A 39 5.20 4.33 -9.59
N LEU A 40 6.25 3.96 -10.32
CA LEU A 40 7.55 3.65 -9.72
C LEU A 40 8.40 4.91 -9.63
N VAL A 41 8.72 5.33 -8.40
CA VAL A 41 9.53 6.53 -8.15
C VAL A 41 10.93 6.13 -7.69
N LYS A 42 11.96 6.56 -8.43
CA LYS A 42 13.37 6.35 -8.10
C LYS A 42 14.06 7.66 -7.73
N GLY A 43 15.09 7.60 -6.90
CA GLY A 43 15.92 8.74 -6.53
C GLY A 43 16.69 8.48 -5.23
N GLU A 44 17.60 9.39 -4.87
CA GLU A 44 18.43 9.28 -3.67
C GLU A 44 17.60 9.21 -2.37
N PRO A 45 18.09 8.55 -1.30
CA PRO A 45 17.47 8.62 0.02
C PRO A 45 17.19 10.07 0.45
N GLY A 46 16.03 10.32 1.06
CA GLY A 46 15.65 11.67 1.52
C GLY A 46 15.06 12.60 0.46
N THR A 47 14.87 12.18 -0.79
CA THR A 47 14.24 13.02 -1.85
C THR A 47 12.71 13.15 -1.74
N GLY A 48 12.11 12.71 -0.63
CA GLY A 48 10.67 12.87 -0.39
C GLY A 48 9.76 11.88 -1.14
N LYS A 49 10.27 10.71 -1.55
CA LYS A 49 9.47 9.66 -2.24
C LYS A 49 8.31 9.14 -1.38
N THR A 50 8.59 8.77 -0.13
CA THR A 50 7.55 8.36 0.83
C THR A 50 6.57 9.50 1.07
N MET A 51 7.07 10.73 1.25
CA MET A 51 6.25 11.94 1.42
C MET A 51 5.35 12.25 0.22
N LEU A 52 5.76 11.90 -1.00
CA LEU A 52 4.93 12.04 -2.19
C LEU A 52 3.66 11.19 -2.07
N ALA A 53 3.76 9.94 -1.61
CA ALA A 53 2.59 9.08 -1.43
C ALA A 53 1.63 9.62 -0.35
N HIS A 54 2.18 10.13 0.77
CA HIS A 54 1.39 10.84 1.78
C HIS A 54 0.67 12.06 1.19
N ALA A 55 1.38 12.88 0.41
CA ALA A 55 0.80 14.05 -0.24
C ALA A 55 -0.29 13.67 -1.25
N ILE A 56 -0.10 12.61 -2.04
CA ILE A 56 -1.12 12.12 -2.98
C ILE A 56 -2.37 11.67 -2.22
N ALA A 57 -2.21 10.85 -1.18
CA ALA A 57 -3.33 10.37 -0.37
C ALA A 57 -4.12 11.53 0.25
N GLU A 58 -3.42 12.49 0.88
CA GLU A 58 -4.03 13.68 1.48
C GLU A 58 -4.77 14.54 0.43
N ASN A 59 -4.12 14.82 -0.70
CA ASN A 59 -4.69 15.69 -1.73
C ASN A 59 -5.92 15.08 -2.41
N LEU A 60 -5.93 13.74 -2.55
CA LEU A 60 -7.06 13.00 -3.12
C LEU A 60 -8.12 12.60 -2.08
N GLY A 61 -7.88 12.88 -0.79
CA GLY A 61 -8.75 12.46 0.31
C GLY A 61 -8.90 10.93 0.39
N LYS A 62 -7.82 10.18 0.16
CA LYS A 62 -7.81 8.72 0.14
C LYS A 62 -7.06 8.14 1.32
N LYS A 63 -7.50 6.97 1.79
CA LYS A 63 -6.74 6.18 2.78
C LYS A 63 -5.37 5.82 2.19
N LEU A 64 -4.32 6.01 2.99
CA LEU A 64 -2.98 5.52 2.69
C LEU A 64 -2.75 4.19 3.41
N ILE A 65 -2.33 3.18 2.65
CA ILE A 65 -1.82 1.91 3.17
C ILE A 65 -0.32 1.87 2.88
N VAL A 66 0.49 1.52 3.87
CA VAL A 66 1.96 1.49 3.73
C VAL A 66 2.45 0.07 3.92
N TRP A 67 3.20 -0.42 2.93
CA TRP A 67 3.91 -1.69 2.98
C TRP A 67 5.41 -1.43 2.87
N ASN A 68 6.11 -1.54 3.99
CA ASN A 68 7.56 -1.42 4.03
C ASN A 68 8.19 -2.79 3.79
N ILE A 69 8.90 -2.94 2.68
CA ILE A 69 9.53 -4.18 2.28
C ILE A 69 10.83 -4.41 3.07
N LYS A 70 11.03 -5.64 3.53
CA LYS A 70 12.27 -6.10 4.16
C LYS A 70 12.94 -7.14 3.26
N SER A 71 14.21 -7.44 3.53
CA SER A 71 14.96 -8.48 2.79
C SER A 71 14.38 -9.89 2.96
N THR A 72 13.50 -10.09 3.94
CA THR A 72 12.80 -11.36 4.20
C THR A 72 11.34 -11.32 3.79
N THR A 73 10.89 -10.24 3.15
CA THR A 73 9.49 -10.10 2.73
C THR A 73 9.25 -10.88 1.45
N GLU A 74 8.28 -11.77 1.48
CA GLU A 74 7.76 -12.50 0.33
C GLU A 74 6.49 -11.83 -0.20
N GLY A 75 6.13 -12.09 -1.46
CA GLY A 75 4.95 -11.50 -2.08
C GLY A 75 3.65 -11.91 -1.37
N ILE A 76 3.64 -13.14 -0.84
CA ILE A 76 2.50 -13.68 -0.10
C ILE A 76 2.22 -12.89 1.18
N ASP A 77 3.26 -12.34 1.83
CA ASP A 77 3.12 -11.50 3.04
C ASP A 77 2.30 -10.24 2.76
N GLY A 78 2.34 -9.74 1.51
CA GLY A 78 1.52 -8.62 1.06
C GLY A 78 0.06 -9.00 0.87
N CYS A 79 -0.21 -10.23 0.45
CA CYS A 79 -1.56 -10.71 0.14
C CYS A 79 -2.32 -11.07 1.42
N TYR A 80 -1.82 -12.03 2.20
CA TYR A 80 -2.46 -12.49 3.43
C TYR A 80 -1.47 -13.20 4.35
N MET A 81 -1.79 -13.21 5.65
CA MET A 81 -1.09 -13.96 6.68
C MET A 81 -2.00 -15.06 7.21
N TYR A 82 -1.42 -16.22 7.47
CA TYR A 82 -2.11 -17.35 8.08
C TYR A 82 -1.58 -17.61 9.48
N ASP A 83 -2.43 -17.39 10.49
CA ASP A 83 -2.05 -17.50 11.89
C ASP A 83 -2.10 -18.96 12.38
N THR A 84 -1.01 -19.67 12.08
CA THR A 84 -0.82 -21.06 12.50
C THR A 84 -0.76 -21.22 14.02
N VAL A 85 -0.27 -20.21 14.74
CA VAL A 85 -0.09 -20.25 16.19
C VAL A 85 -1.45 -20.15 16.88
N GLN A 86 -2.27 -19.18 16.50
CA GLN A 86 -3.62 -19.04 17.01
C GLN A 86 -4.47 -20.26 16.67
N ARG A 87 -4.35 -20.81 15.46
CA ARG A 87 -5.07 -22.04 15.08
C ARG A 87 -4.66 -23.25 15.90
N LEU A 88 -3.36 -23.42 16.16
CA LEU A 88 -2.87 -24.50 17.00
C LEU A 88 -3.34 -24.36 18.45
N ASN A 89 -3.36 -23.14 18.97
CA ASN A 89 -3.88 -22.84 20.30
C ASN A 89 -5.38 -23.18 20.42
N ASP A 90 -6.19 -22.71 19.48
CA ASP A 90 -7.63 -22.97 19.45
C ASP A 90 -7.95 -24.45 19.22
N SER A 91 -7.09 -25.19 18.49
CA SER A 91 -7.19 -26.66 18.33
C SER A 91 -7.01 -27.41 19.65
N ARG A 92 -6.21 -26.88 20.58
CA ARG A 92 -5.96 -27.50 21.89
C ARG A 92 -6.98 -27.10 22.95
N PHE A 93 -7.39 -25.83 22.96
CA PHE A 93 -8.15 -25.25 24.06
C PHE A 93 -9.58 -24.81 23.67
N GLY A 94 -9.94 -24.89 22.38
CA GLY A 94 -11.20 -24.38 21.85
C GLY A 94 -11.20 -22.86 21.62
N SER A 95 -12.22 -22.38 20.91
CA SER A 95 -12.53 -20.95 20.71
C SER A 95 -14.04 -20.79 20.60
N GLU A 96 -14.59 -19.70 21.16
CA GLU A 96 -16.02 -19.38 21.03
C GLU A 96 -16.34 -18.69 19.70
N ASP A 97 -15.39 -17.90 19.17
CA ASP A 97 -15.60 -17.05 18.00
C ASP A 97 -15.03 -17.62 16.70
N ARG A 98 -14.17 -18.64 16.77
CA ARG A 98 -13.46 -19.22 15.61
C ARG A 98 -13.63 -20.73 15.52
N ASP A 99 -13.70 -21.23 14.30
CA ASP A 99 -13.78 -22.65 14.01
C ASP A 99 -12.46 -23.15 13.38
N VAL A 100 -11.77 -24.06 14.07
CA VAL A 100 -10.49 -24.64 13.64
C VAL A 100 -10.53 -25.36 12.28
N ASN A 101 -11.73 -25.73 11.81
CA ASN A 101 -11.97 -26.32 10.50
C ASN A 101 -12.16 -25.26 9.39
N LYS A 102 -12.40 -24.00 9.74
CA LYS A 102 -12.56 -22.87 8.82
C LYS A 102 -11.26 -22.06 8.76
N ILE A 103 -10.40 -22.39 7.79
CA ILE A 103 -9.09 -21.74 7.62
C ILE A 103 -9.20 -20.20 7.57
N LYS A 104 -10.26 -19.68 6.94
CA LYS A 104 -10.51 -18.24 6.82
C LYS A 104 -10.56 -17.50 8.16
N ASP A 105 -10.93 -18.18 9.26
CA ASP A 105 -11.00 -17.59 10.60
C ASP A 105 -9.60 -17.28 11.16
N TYR A 106 -8.55 -17.76 10.48
CA TYR A 106 -7.14 -17.57 10.81
C TYR A 106 -6.36 -16.88 9.68
N ILE A 107 -7.06 -16.32 8.69
CA ILE A 107 -6.46 -15.52 7.63
C ILE A 107 -6.70 -14.04 7.94
N SER A 108 -5.64 -13.25 7.94
CA SER A 108 -5.71 -11.79 7.91
C SER A 108 -5.09 -11.27 6.62
N TYR A 109 -5.57 -10.13 6.12
CA TYR A 109 -5.00 -9.53 4.92
C TYR A 109 -3.65 -8.87 5.22
N GLY A 110 -2.70 -9.01 4.30
CA GLY A 110 -1.52 -8.16 4.26
C GLY A 110 -1.85 -6.81 3.60
N PRO A 111 -0.91 -5.85 3.54
CA PRO A 111 -1.17 -4.51 3.01
C PRO A 111 -1.72 -4.47 1.57
N LEU A 112 -1.26 -5.37 0.70
CA LEU A 112 -1.77 -5.48 -0.67
C LEU A 112 -3.18 -6.09 -0.68
N GLY A 113 -3.43 -7.10 0.15
CA GLY A 113 -4.76 -7.67 0.36
C GLY A 113 -5.76 -6.66 0.90
N GLU A 114 -5.36 -5.84 1.88
CA GLU A 114 -6.17 -4.75 2.43
C GLU A 114 -6.50 -3.71 1.36
N ALA A 115 -5.53 -3.38 0.49
CA ALA A 115 -5.75 -2.44 -0.59
C ALA A 115 -6.74 -2.97 -1.63
N PHE A 116 -6.62 -4.24 -2.03
CA PHE A 116 -7.54 -4.87 -2.99
C PHE A 116 -8.94 -5.14 -2.42
N ASN A 117 -9.05 -5.43 -1.13
CA ASN A 117 -10.33 -5.70 -0.47
C ASN A 117 -11.02 -4.41 0.04
N SER A 118 -10.44 -3.23 -0.18
CA SER A 118 -11.04 -1.98 0.27
C SER A 118 -12.30 -1.66 -0.54
N GLU A 119 -13.36 -1.20 0.14
CA GLU A 119 -14.60 -0.74 -0.49
C GLU A 119 -14.42 0.58 -1.27
N GLU A 120 -13.33 1.30 -1.01
CA GLU A 120 -12.98 2.55 -1.66
C GLU A 120 -11.60 2.48 -2.34
N GLN A 121 -11.38 3.33 -3.34
CA GLN A 121 -10.06 3.48 -3.92
C GLN A 121 -9.08 4.05 -2.88
N VAL A 122 -7.99 3.33 -2.61
CA VAL A 122 -6.93 3.73 -1.68
C VAL A 122 -5.63 4.07 -2.40
N VAL A 123 -4.69 4.68 -1.68
CA VAL A 123 -3.29 4.81 -2.10
C VAL A 123 -2.47 3.75 -1.37
N LEU A 124 -1.80 2.87 -2.11
CA LEU A 124 -0.85 1.90 -1.56
C LEU A 124 0.58 2.38 -1.83
N LEU A 125 1.34 2.65 -0.77
CA LEU A 125 2.78 2.85 -0.83
C LEU A 125 3.48 1.52 -0.58
N ILE A 126 4.27 1.07 -1.56
CA ILE A 126 5.22 -0.03 -1.37
C ILE A 126 6.62 0.58 -1.28
N ASP A 127 7.13 0.71 -0.06
CA ASP A 127 8.43 1.35 0.20
C ASP A 127 9.55 0.31 0.25
N GLU A 128 10.76 0.73 -0.10
CA GLU A 128 11.96 -0.12 -0.16
C GLU A 128 11.79 -1.40 -1.02
N ILE A 129 10.99 -1.33 -2.09
CA ILE A 129 10.72 -2.46 -3.00
C ILE A 129 11.99 -3.04 -3.65
N ASP A 130 13.10 -2.29 -3.67
CA ASP A 130 14.41 -2.77 -4.10
C ASP A 130 15.03 -3.81 -3.16
N LYS A 131 14.58 -3.91 -1.90
CA LYS A 131 14.99 -4.95 -0.95
C LYS A 131 14.28 -6.28 -1.15
N ALA A 132 13.23 -6.28 -1.95
CA ALA A 132 12.44 -7.46 -2.24
C ALA A 132 13.27 -8.43 -3.09
N ASP A 133 13.19 -9.73 -2.80
CA ASP A 133 13.93 -10.74 -3.57
C ASP A 133 13.44 -10.75 -5.04
N ILE A 134 14.37 -10.87 -5.99
CA ILE A 134 14.11 -10.77 -7.44
C ILE A 134 13.18 -11.89 -7.94
N THR A 135 12.99 -12.93 -7.13
CA THR A 135 12.05 -14.04 -7.38
C THR A 135 10.57 -13.64 -7.34
N LEU A 136 10.23 -12.45 -6.83
CA LEU A 136 8.85 -11.91 -6.79
C LEU A 136 8.21 -11.67 -8.16
N ASN A 137 8.97 -11.79 -9.26
CA ASN A 137 8.47 -11.62 -10.62
C ASN A 137 7.98 -12.91 -11.30
N ASN A 138 8.09 -14.08 -10.68
CA ASN A 138 7.72 -15.35 -11.33
C ASN A 138 7.05 -16.31 -10.34
N ASN A 139 5.72 -16.20 -10.17
CA ASN A 139 4.81 -17.32 -9.91
C ASN A 139 3.36 -16.88 -10.10
#